data_AF-A0A939D8E5-F1
#
_entry.id   AF-A0A939D8E5-F1
#
_cell.length_a   1.000
_cell.length_b   1.000
_cell.length_c   1.000
_cell.angle_alpha   90.00
_cell.angle_beta   90.00
_cell.angle_gamma   90.00
#
_symmetry.space_group_name_H-M   'P 1'
#
loop_
_entity.id
_entity.type
_entity.pdbx_description
1 polymer ?
#
loop_
_entity_poly.entity_id
_entity_poly.type
_entity_poly.pdbx_seq_one_letter_code
_entity_poly.pdbx_strand_id
1 'polypeptide(L)'
;MEISKRDHLVFIVCIAAIAAAALAAIGYIQWSKLDEPVFTESFLEIGLPEVKMYDSETDAEVELKQDGLYYPLETGGEERPEIGIQPGSDRLMERFREDCEFQLKCITNIDDPIEIVGIAFDEAPELAARISGEPNVGSAGVWVYSGGNQSKSGVPYGRFTIKTMYITLGDENKEVFMDLIKNNKTLELNHATIYAYANNNNLTFKHVNIGRILLTPIKKEEAVLDRIAGTGIGDNEGIENTDTYIAKKDVHLVSVQSPLMEELQNSIQIEIGKTSYKDAAGLQWNKGDKISIKSRAKPPGAKAPGYFGYQLLPVVTLEDEDGNQYQMQISPMSYSNGDFGYTTAELRQYLRERGVI
;
A
#
# COMPACT_ATOMS: atom_id res chain seq x y z
N MET A 1 -38.94 -62.33 10.91
CA MET A 1 -38.05 -61.93 9.81
C MET A 1 -36.63 -62.01 10.36
N GLU A 2 -35.94 -63.12 10.17
CA GLU A 2 -34.55 -63.28 10.64
C GLU A 2 -33.63 -62.51 9.69
N ILE A 3 -33.02 -61.44 10.18
CA ILE A 3 -31.96 -60.74 9.45
C ILE A 3 -30.79 -61.72 9.35
N SER A 4 -30.35 -62.00 8.11
CA SER A 4 -29.23 -62.91 7.87
C SER A 4 -27.98 -62.41 8.58
N LYS A 5 -27.17 -63.30 9.15
CA LYS A 5 -25.85 -62.96 9.72
C LYS A 5 -24.98 -62.16 8.73
N ARG A 6 -25.18 -62.38 7.43
CA ARG A 6 -24.53 -61.63 6.35
C ARG A 6 -24.97 -60.16 6.33
N ASP A 7 -26.27 -59.90 6.45
CA ASP A 7 -26.82 -58.54 6.43
C ASP A 7 -26.37 -57.76 7.66
N HIS A 8 -26.30 -58.42 8.82
CA HIS A 8 -25.77 -57.83 10.05
C HIS A 8 -24.27 -57.50 9.94
N LEU A 9 -23.47 -58.36 9.29
CA LEU A 9 -22.05 -58.10 9.05
C LEU A 9 -21.86 -56.92 8.10
N VAL A 10 -22.61 -56.87 7.00
CA VAL A 10 -22.59 -55.74 6.05
C VAL A 10 -22.94 -54.44 6.75
N PHE A 11 -23.97 -54.45 7.60
CA PHE A 11 -24.37 -53.28 8.39
C PHE A 11 -23.25 -52.78 9.32
N ILE A 12 -22.59 -53.68 10.05
CA ILE A 12 -21.44 -53.31 10.91
C ILE A 12 -20.30 -52.70 10.10
N VAL A 13 -19.95 -53.30 8.96
CA VAL A 13 -18.87 -52.79 8.09
C VAL A 13 -19.19 -51.40 7.56
N CYS A 14 -20.44 -51.16 7.15
CA CYS A 14 -20.88 -49.83 6.72
C CYS A 14 -20.79 -48.79 7.84
N ILE A 15 -21.21 -49.12 9.06
CA ILE A 15 -21.08 -48.22 10.21
C ILE A 15 -19.61 -47.92 10.51
N ALA A 16 -18.75 -48.94 10.52
CA ALA A 16 -17.32 -48.77 10.77
C ALA A 16 -16.66 -47.88 9.71
N ALA A 17 -17.02 -48.04 8.43
CA ALA A 17 -16.52 -47.21 7.34
C ALA A 17 -16.97 -45.74 7.49
N ILE A 18 -18.25 -45.51 7.84
CA ILE A 18 -18.77 -44.15 8.09
C ILE A 18 -18.06 -43.51 9.28
N ALA A 19 -17.88 -44.25 10.38
CA ALA A 19 -17.17 -43.76 11.56
C ALA A 19 -15.70 -43.42 11.25
N ALA A 20 -15.00 -44.28 10.49
CA ALA A 20 -13.63 -44.02 10.06
C ALA A 20 -13.52 -42.78 9.16
N ALA A 21 -14.45 -42.62 8.20
CA ALA A 21 -14.51 -41.44 7.35
C ALA A 21 -14.79 -40.16 8.15
N ALA A 22 -15.69 -40.21 9.13
CA ALA A 22 -15.98 -39.09 10.03
C ALA A 22 -14.76 -38.72 10.89
N LEU A 23 -14.06 -39.71 11.46
CA LEU A 23 -12.83 -39.48 12.22
C LEU A 23 -11.71 -38.90 11.36
N ALA A 24 -11.53 -39.40 10.13
CA ALA A 24 -10.58 -38.83 9.19
C ALA A 24 -10.93 -37.39 8.82
N ALA A 25 -12.21 -37.08 8.61
CA ALA A 25 -12.69 -35.73 8.35
C ALA A 25 -12.44 -34.80 9.55
N ILE A 26 -12.74 -35.24 10.78
CA ILE A 26 -12.47 -34.49 12.01
C ILE A 26 -10.96 -34.26 12.18
N GLY A 27 -10.14 -35.29 11.95
CA GLY A 27 -8.67 -35.18 12.00
C GLY A 27 -8.14 -34.16 11.00
N TYR A 28 -8.62 -34.20 9.75
CA TYR A 28 -8.28 -33.21 8.74
C TYR A 28 -8.74 -31.80 9.11
N ILE A 29 -9.93 -31.68 9.71
CA ILE A 29 -10.50 -30.41 10.19
C ILE A 29 -9.65 -29.83 11.33
N GLN A 30 -9.15 -30.64 12.26
CA GLN A 30 -8.30 -30.14 13.34
C GLN A 30 -6.89 -29.81 12.83
N TRP A 31 -6.32 -30.65 11.97
CA TRP A 31 -4.98 -30.45 11.41
C TRP A 31 -4.86 -29.19 10.54
N SER A 32 -5.95 -28.78 9.88
CA SER A 32 -5.96 -27.59 9.02
C SER A 32 -6.38 -26.28 9.71
N LYS A 33 -6.52 -26.28 11.05
CA LYS A 33 -6.74 -25.04 11.80
C LYS A 33 -5.42 -24.29 11.96
N LEU A 34 -5.50 -22.97 11.93
CA LEU A 34 -4.39 -22.14 12.36
C LEU A 34 -4.33 -22.15 13.89
N ASP A 35 -3.15 -22.40 14.44
CA ASP A 35 -2.90 -22.25 15.89
C ASP A 35 -2.94 -20.78 16.30
N GLU A 36 -2.59 -19.88 15.37
CA GLU A 36 -2.54 -18.45 15.59
C GLU A 36 -2.81 -17.64 14.30
N PRO A 37 -3.24 -16.37 14.42
CA PRO A 37 -3.38 -15.48 13.28
C PRO A 37 -2.06 -15.30 12.51
N VAL A 38 -2.18 -15.26 11.18
CA VAL A 38 -1.07 -15.12 10.24
C VAL A 38 -1.17 -13.78 9.52
N PHE A 39 -0.17 -12.93 9.68
CA PHE A 39 -0.12 -11.64 9.00
C PHE A 39 0.56 -11.78 7.65
N THR A 40 -0.02 -11.11 6.65
CA THR A 40 0.60 -11.02 5.33
C THR A 40 1.68 -9.96 5.35
N GLU A 41 2.74 -10.17 4.60
CA GLU A 41 3.72 -9.13 4.32
C GLU A 41 3.13 -8.10 3.34
N SER A 42 3.65 -6.89 3.34
CA SER A 42 3.32 -5.82 2.38
C SER A 42 4.62 -5.15 1.94
N PHE A 43 4.75 -4.85 0.65
CA PHE A 43 5.96 -4.23 0.08
C PHE A 43 5.60 -2.87 -0.50
N LEU A 44 5.70 -1.82 0.32
CA LEU A 44 5.11 -0.52 0.01
C LEU A 44 6.15 0.58 0.03
N GLU A 45 6.22 1.35 -1.06
CA GLU A 45 6.85 2.67 -1.08
C GLU A 45 5.76 3.73 -0.97
N ILE A 46 5.82 4.51 0.11
CA ILE A 46 4.89 5.59 0.39
C ILE A 46 5.66 6.89 0.40
N GLY A 47 5.28 7.77 -0.51
CA GLY A 47 5.86 9.10 -0.61
C GLY A 47 5.20 10.02 0.41
N LEU A 48 6.01 10.62 1.27
CA LEU A 48 5.57 11.67 2.18
C LEU A 48 5.69 13.02 1.46
N PRO A 49 4.63 13.85 1.46
CA PRO A 49 4.69 15.17 0.84
C PRO A 49 5.78 16.03 1.50
N GLU A 50 6.44 16.85 0.70
CA GLU A 50 7.42 17.80 1.21
C GLU A 50 6.72 18.81 2.12
N VAL A 51 7.23 18.92 3.34
CA VAL A 51 6.71 19.86 4.33
C VAL A 51 7.41 21.19 4.10
N LYS A 52 6.75 22.11 3.41
CA LYS A 52 7.24 23.48 3.34
C LYS A 52 7.15 24.12 4.72
N MET A 53 8.30 24.51 5.25
CA MET A 53 8.39 25.38 6.42
C MET A 53 8.22 26.82 5.92
N TYR A 54 7.04 27.41 6.10
CA TYR A 54 6.90 28.86 5.93
C TYR A 54 7.47 29.52 7.18
N ASP A 55 8.70 30.03 7.08
CA ASP A 55 9.31 30.85 8.11
C ASP A 55 8.72 32.27 7.96
N SER A 56 7.85 32.67 8.88
CA SER A 56 7.25 34.02 9.02
C SER A 56 6.23 34.46 7.96
N GLU A 57 5.37 35.41 8.37
CA GLU A 57 4.19 35.94 7.66
C GLU A 57 4.45 36.46 6.23
N THR A 58 5.71 36.69 5.85
CA THR A 58 6.08 37.24 4.53
C THR A 58 6.09 36.21 3.40
N ASP A 59 6.37 34.93 3.66
CA ASP A 59 6.55 33.94 2.58
C ASP A 59 5.21 33.36 2.09
N ALA A 60 4.21 33.26 2.98
CA ALA A 60 2.86 32.82 2.61
C ALA A 60 2.13 33.83 1.70
N GLU A 61 2.38 35.14 1.86
CA GLU A 61 1.78 36.18 1.01
C GLU A 61 2.37 36.25 -0.41
N VAL A 62 3.60 35.77 -0.60
CA VAL A 62 4.29 35.82 -1.90
C VAL A 62 3.83 34.68 -2.81
N GLU A 63 3.62 33.47 -2.27
CA GLU A 63 3.16 32.32 -3.08
C GLU A 63 1.66 32.41 -3.43
N LEU A 64 0.82 32.94 -2.54
CA LEU A 64 -0.60 33.24 -2.84
C LEU A 64 -0.78 34.23 -4.00
N LYS A 65 0.21 35.10 -4.26
CA LYS A 65 0.20 36.02 -5.40
C LYS A 65 0.70 35.39 -6.70
N GLN A 66 1.48 34.31 -6.64
CA GLN A 66 2.00 33.63 -7.83
C GLN A 66 0.99 32.65 -8.45
N ASP A 67 0.09 32.06 -7.65
CA ASP A 67 -0.84 31.02 -8.13
C ASP A 67 -2.17 31.54 -8.73
N GLY A 68 -2.35 32.86 -8.88
CA GLY A 68 -3.24 33.45 -9.88
C GLY A 68 -4.72 33.01 -9.95
N LEU A 69 -5.26 32.30 -8.96
CA LEU A 69 -6.66 31.86 -8.91
C LEU A 69 -7.49 32.77 -8.01
N TYR A 70 -7.62 34.03 -8.44
CA TYR A 70 -8.72 34.89 -7.99
C TYR A 70 -10.00 34.41 -8.67
N TYR A 71 -10.90 33.77 -7.93
CA TYR A 71 -12.31 33.75 -8.30
C TYR A 71 -12.89 35.14 -7.97
N PRO A 72 -13.38 35.92 -8.94
CA PRO A 72 -14.13 37.11 -8.62
C PRO A 72 -15.49 36.67 -8.07
N LEU A 73 -15.66 36.81 -6.76
CA LEU A 73 -17.00 36.90 -6.16
C LEU A 73 -17.59 38.25 -6.57
N GLU A 74 -18.19 38.30 -7.75
CA GLU A 74 -19.19 39.32 -8.04
C GLU A 74 -20.40 39.08 -7.14
N THR A 75 -20.46 39.79 -6.02
CA THR A 75 -21.74 40.06 -5.36
C THR A 75 -21.76 41.53 -4.98
N GLY A 76 -22.66 42.26 -5.62
CA GLY A 76 -22.93 43.66 -5.32
C GLY A 76 -23.56 43.82 -3.94
N GLY A 77 -23.27 44.98 -3.34
CA GLY A 77 -24.12 45.69 -2.39
C GLY A 77 -24.46 44.97 -1.09
N GLU A 78 -23.70 45.26 -0.03
CA GLU A 78 -24.18 45.91 1.19
C GLU A 78 -23.05 45.94 2.24
N GLU A 79 -22.88 47.09 2.88
CA GLU A 79 -21.89 47.35 3.92
C GLU A 79 -22.03 46.37 5.10
N ARG A 80 -20.92 45.76 5.52
CA ARG A 80 -20.81 45.05 6.81
C ARG A 80 -19.52 45.44 7.54
N PRO A 81 -19.55 45.45 8.88
CA PRO A 81 -18.63 46.23 9.70
C PRO A 81 -17.22 45.62 9.74
N GLU A 82 -16.24 46.49 9.92
CA GLU A 82 -14.84 46.13 10.19
C GLU A 82 -14.75 45.21 11.41
N ILE A 83 -14.58 43.91 11.17
CA ILE A 83 -14.13 42.97 12.19
C ILE A 83 -12.61 43.13 12.26
N GLY A 84 -12.14 43.85 13.27
CA GLY A 84 -10.73 43.91 13.63
C GLY A 84 -10.21 42.49 13.91
N ILE A 85 -9.39 41.97 13.00
CA ILE A 85 -8.67 40.72 13.19
C ILE A 85 -7.50 41.03 14.12
N GLN A 86 -7.54 40.52 15.36
CA GLN A 86 -6.36 40.46 16.20
C GLN A 86 -5.34 39.50 15.54
N PRO A 87 -4.06 39.88 15.40
CA PRO A 87 -3.02 38.97 14.97
C PRO A 87 -2.67 38.05 16.15
N GLY A 88 -3.27 36.86 16.14
CA GLY A 88 -3.07 35.82 17.14
C GLY A 88 -2.89 34.47 16.46
N SER A 89 -1.63 34.11 16.23
CA SER A 89 -0.98 32.79 16.22
C SER A 89 -1.52 31.58 15.43
N ASP A 90 -2.73 31.58 14.87
CA ASP A 90 -3.37 30.31 14.46
C ASP A 90 -3.68 30.20 12.95
N ARG A 91 -2.97 30.91 12.07
CA ARG A 91 -3.30 30.92 10.64
C ARG A 91 -2.14 30.60 9.69
N LEU A 92 -2.45 29.60 8.85
CA LEU A 92 -1.88 29.28 7.54
C LEU A 92 -0.66 28.33 7.52
N MET A 93 -0.75 27.25 8.29
CA MET A 93 -0.11 26.00 7.89
C MET A 93 -0.92 25.41 6.73
N GLU A 94 -0.37 25.50 5.53
CA GLU A 94 -0.87 24.72 4.40
C GLU A 94 -0.87 23.24 4.80
N ARG A 95 -2.00 22.60 4.53
CA ARG A 95 -2.37 21.33 5.14
C ARG A 95 -1.32 20.25 4.80
N PHE A 96 -0.67 19.69 5.82
CA PHE A 96 -0.51 18.23 5.84
C PHE A 96 -1.95 17.69 5.75
N ARG A 97 -2.45 17.39 4.54
CA ARG A 97 -3.82 16.87 4.39
C ARG A 97 -3.87 15.46 3.89
N GLU A 98 -2.73 14.81 3.82
CA GLU A 98 -2.67 13.45 3.34
C GLU A 98 -2.15 12.63 4.50
N ASP A 99 -3.11 12.26 5.36
CA ASP A 99 -3.02 11.07 6.19
C ASP A 99 -2.35 9.96 5.36
N CYS A 100 -1.21 9.47 5.83
CA CYS A 100 -0.55 8.35 5.17
C CYS A 100 -1.34 7.08 5.52
N GLU A 101 -2.01 6.51 4.52
CA GLU A 101 -2.85 5.32 4.69
C GLU A 101 -2.28 4.13 3.93
N PHE A 102 -2.30 2.95 4.55
CA PHE A 102 -1.96 1.69 3.90
C PHE A 102 -2.69 0.51 4.55
N GLN A 103 -2.63 -0.65 3.90
CA GLN A 103 -3.34 -1.86 4.35
C GLN A 103 -2.38 -2.93 4.83
N LEU A 104 -2.77 -3.60 5.91
CA LEU A 104 -2.20 -4.87 6.36
C LEU A 104 -3.32 -5.92 6.40
N LYS A 105 -3.02 -7.17 6.01
CA LYS A 105 -4.01 -8.25 6.06
C LYS A 105 -3.62 -9.29 7.09
N CYS A 106 -4.63 -9.85 7.75
CA CYS A 106 -4.49 -10.92 8.73
C CYS A 106 -5.41 -12.07 8.34
N ILE A 107 -4.86 -13.29 8.30
CA ILE A 107 -5.57 -14.53 8.06
C ILE A 107 -5.85 -15.19 9.41
N THR A 108 -7.11 -15.46 9.69
CA THR A 108 -7.57 -16.12 10.91
C THR A 108 -8.40 -17.36 10.58
N ASN A 109 -8.69 -18.19 11.57
CA ASN A 109 -9.81 -19.15 11.41
C ASN A 109 -11.14 -18.37 11.28
N ILE A 110 -12.13 -18.99 10.64
CA ILE A 110 -13.45 -18.36 10.41
C ILE A 110 -14.22 -18.09 11.72
N ASP A 111 -13.94 -18.89 12.75
CA ASP A 111 -14.50 -18.80 14.10
C ASP A 111 -13.61 -17.98 15.06
N ASP A 112 -12.58 -17.30 14.55
CA ASP A 112 -11.64 -16.56 15.38
C ASP A 112 -12.23 -15.21 15.84
N PRO A 113 -12.45 -15.02 17.16
CA PRO A 113 -13.01 -13.81 17.74
C PRO A 113 -12.05 -12.61 17.69
N ILE A 114 -10.79 -12.80 17.26
CA ILE A 114 -9.74 -11.81 17.49
C ILE A 114 -10.11 -10.43 16.90
N GLU A 115 -10.04 -9.40 17.74
CA GLU A 115 -10.23 -8.01 17.35
C GLU A 115 -8.90 -7.27 17.50
N ILE A 116 -8.36 -6.80 16.38
CA ILE A 116 -7.12 -6.02 16.36
C ILE A 116 -7.47 -4.59 16.73
N VAL A 117 -6.78 -4.05 17.73
CA VAL A 117 -7.07 -2.74 18.35
C VAL A 117 -5.89 -1.78 18.35
N GLY A 118 -4.70 -2.24 17.98
CA GLY A 118 -3.53 -1.38 17.89
C GLY A 118 -2.37 -2.02 17.16
N ILE A 119 -1.45 -1.16 16.73
CA ILE A 119 -0.18 -1.51 16.10
C ILE A 119 0.87 -0.51 16.59
N ALA A 120 2.07 -1.01 16.86
CA ALA A 120 3.25 -0.18 17.05
C ALA A 120 4.36 -0.75 16.16
N PHE A 121 5.11 0.12 15.48
CA PHE A 121 6.22 -0.32 14.65
C PHE A 121 7.48 -0.44 15.49
N ASP A 122 8.18 -1.56 15.36
CA ASP A 122 9.34 -1.84 16.20
C ASP A 122 10.52 -0.90 15.83
N GLU A 123 10.62 -0.50 14.56
CA GLU A 123 11.64 0.43 14.08
C GLU A 123 11.36 1.91 14.40
N ALA A 124 10.11 2.27 14.69
CA ALA A 124 9.68 3.63 15.02
C ALA A 124 8.49 3.62 16.00
N PRO A 125 8.71 3.22 17.26
CA PRO A 125 7.64 3.05 18.26
C PRO A 125 6.94 4.37 18.64
N GLU A 126 7.54 5.51 18.33
CA GLU A 126 6.98 6.84 18.50
C GLU A 126 5.89 7.18 17.48
N LEU A 127 5.77 6.42 16.38
CA LEU A 127 4.71 6.64 15.40
C LEU A 127 3.36 6.25 15.97
N ALA A 128 2.45 7.22 16.01
CA ALA A 128 1.05 7.02 16.34
C ALA A 128 0.30 6.50 15.09
N ALA A 129 -0.07 5.23 15.13
CA ALA A 129 -0.87 4.59 14.10
C ALA A 129 -2.31 4.37 14.56
N ARG A 130 -3.27 4.79 13.74
CA ARG A 130 -4.69 4.51 13.93
C ARG A 130 -5.08 3.32 13.07
N ILE A 131 -5.92 2.44 13.62
CA ILE A 131 -6.43 1.28 12.89
C ILE A 131 -7.94 1.45 12.71
N SER A 132 -8.43 1.25 11.49
CA SER A 132 -9.84 1.10 11.17
C SER A 132 -10.12 -0.19 10.41
N GLY A 133 -11.35 -0.68 10.55
CA GLY A 133 -11.87 -1.79 9.73
C GLY A 133 -12.52 -1.33 8.42
N GLU A 134 -12.48 -0.03 8.15
CA GLU A 134 -13.03 0.61 6.95
C GLU A 134 -12.02 1.65 6.46
N PRO A 135 -11.91 1.87 5.13
CA PRO A 135 -11.00 2.88 4.59
C PRO A 135 -11.41 4.28 5.07
N ASN A 136 -10.44 5.15 5.34
CA ASN A 136 -10.73 6.54 5.67
C ASN A 136 -11.17 7.26 4.39
N VAL A 137 -12.48 7.51 4.26
CA VAL A 137 -13.07 8.18 3.10
C VAL A 137 -12.74 9.68 3.15
N GLY A 138 -11.52 10.05 2.77
CA GLY A 138 -11.10 11.47 2.77
C GLY A 138 -9.61 11.77 2.56
N SER A 139 -8.72 10.77 2.55
CA SER A 139 -7.28 10.94 2.32
C SER A 139 -6.95 10.92 0.80
N ALA A 140 -6.23 11.93 0.32
CA ALA A 140 -5.85 12.08 -1.10
C ALA A 140 -4.55 11.32 -1.47
N GLY A 141 -4.18 10.28 -0.72
CA GLY A 141 -3.15 9.34 -1.14
C GLY A 141 -3.72 8.42 -2.22
N VAL A 142 -3.11 8.39 -3.40
CA VAL A 142 -3.56 7.60 -4.56
C VAL A 142 -3.64 6.11 -4.21
N TRP A 143 -4.83 5.69 -3.78
CA TRP A 143 -5.26 4.30 -3.70
C TRP A 143 -6.54 4.18 -4.52
N VAL A 144 -6.50 3.37 -5.58
CA VAL A 144 -7.71 2.97 -6.31
C VAL A 144 -8.41 1.92 -5.46
N TYR A 145 -9.32 2.37 -4.60
CA TYR A 145 -10.21 1.50 -3.83
C TYR A 145 -11.17 0.78 -4.78
N SER A 146 -10.97 -0.52 -5.01
CA SER A 146 -12.09 -1.40 -5.39
C SER A 146 -12.85 -1.71 -4.10
N GLY A 147 -14.01 -1.07 -3.93
CA GLY A 147 -14.80 -1.12 -2.71
C GLY A 147 -15.56 -2.43 -2.54
N GLY A 148 -15.09 -3.25 -1.61
CA GLY A 148 -15.91 -4.20 -0.86
C GLY A 148 -15.99 -3.77 0.60
N ASN A 149 -17.20 -3.55 1.12
CA ASN A 149 -17.45 -3.32 2.56
C ASN A 149 -16.97 -4.53 3.37
N GLN A 150 -15.73 -4.51 3.86
CA GLN A 150 -15.15 -5.61 4.63
C GLN A 150 -14.89 -5.16 6.07
N SER A 151 -15.99 -4.83 6.73
CA SER A 151 -16.05 -4.54 8.17
C SER A 151 -15.56 -5.74 9.00
N LYS A 152 -15.16 -5.46 10.25
CA LYS A 152 -14.74 -6.31 11.40
C LYS A 152 -14.74 -7.85 11.29
N SER A 153 -15.69 -8.44 10.56
CA SER A 153 -15.83 -9.88 10.33
C SER A 153 -14.90 -10.44 9.24
N GLY A 154 -14.29 -9.61 8.38
CA GLY A 154 -13.41 -10.05 7.28
C GLY A 154 -14.12 -10.84 6.18
N VAL A 155 -13.37 -11.30 5.17
CA VAL A 155 -13.90 -12.11 4.05
C VAL A 155 -13.61 -13.59 4.27
N PRO A 156 -14.65 -14.45 4.24
CA PRO A 156 -14.47 -15.88 4.42
C PRO A 156 -13.91 -16.55 3.15
N TYR A 157 -12.91 -17.41 3.35
CA TYR A 157 -12.32 -18.28 2.35
C TYR A 157 -12.28 -19.72 2.89
N GLY A 158 -13.41 -20.41 2.77
CA GLY A 158 -13.58 -21.76 3.32
C GLY A 158 -13.61 -21.73 4.84
N ARG A 159 -12.50 -22.12 5.49
CA ARG A 159 -12.38 -22.19 6.96
C ARG A 159 -11.53 -21.06 7.54
N PHE A 160 -11.02 -20.21 6.68
CA PHE A 160 -10.22 -19.06 7.05
C PHE A 160 -11.01 -17.79 6.74
N THR A 161 -10.60 -16.70 7.39
CA THR A 161 -11.10 -15.36 7.12
C THR A 161 -9.90 -14.45 6.90
N ILE A 162 -9.98 -13.57 5.90
CA ILE A 162 -9.00 -12.50 5.70
C ILE A 162 -9.61 -11.21 6.25
N LYS A 163 -8.96 -10.63 7.26
CA LYS A 163 -9.30 -9.33 7.84
C LYS A 163 -8.31 -8.29 7.30
N THR A 164 -8.84 -7.21 6.72
CA THR A 164 -8.04 -6.07 6.26
C THR A 164 -8.04 -5.00 7.35
N MET A 165 -6.85 -4.55 7.74
CA MET A 165 -6.64 -3.43 8.63
C MET A 165 -6.21 -2.23 7.78
N TYR A 166 -6.91 -1.12 7.94
CA TYR A 166 -6.51 0.15 7.38
C TYR A 166 -5.70 0.90 8.44
N ILE A 167 -4.44 1.17 8.13
CA ILE A 167 -3.49 1.84 9.01
C ILE A 167 -3.38 3.28 8.54
N THR A 168 -3.64 4.22 9.44
CA THR A 168 -3.47 5.65 9.18
C THR A 168 -2.40 6.22 10.09
N LEU A 169 -1.39 6.84 9.47
CA LEU A 169 -0.43 7.70 10.13
C LEU A 169 -0.88 9.15 9.92
N GLY A 170 -1.47 9.74 10.96
CA GLY A 170 -2.05 11.08 10.89
C GLY A 170 -1.06 12.20 11.19
N ASP A 171 -1.59 13.43 11.19
CA ASP A 171 -0.87 14.69 11.46
C ASP A 171 -0.06 14.69 12.76
N GLU A 172 -0.44 13.89 13.77
CA GLU A 172 0.32 13.74 15.02
C GLU A 172 1.75 13.23 14.80
N ASN A 173 2.03 12.59 13.66
CA ASN A 173 3.35 12.10 13.31
C ASN A 173 4.21 13.15 12.58
N LYS A 174 3.70 14.38 12.36
CA LYS A 174 4.39 15.41 11.58
C LYS A 174 5.81 15.68 12.09
N GLU A 175 6.00 15.83 13.40
CA GLU A 175 7.34 16.10 13.95
C GLU A 175 8.31 14.93 13.73
N VAL A 176 7.83 13.69 13.89
CA VAL A 176 8.60 12.48 13.63
C VAL A 176 8.98 12.41 12.14
N PHE A 177 8.02 12.65 11.24
CA PHE A 177 8.29 12.74 9.81
C PHE A 177 9.29 13.85 9.47
N MET A 178 9.17 15.03 10.09
CA MET A 178 10.13 16.12 9.89
C MET A 178 11.55 15.73 10.29
N ASP A 179 11.72 15.02 11.41
CA ASP A 179 13.04 14.55 11.85
C ASP A 179 13.64 13.50 10.90
N LEU A 180 12.80 12.67 10.27
CA LEU A 180 13.21 11.73 9.23
C LEU A 180 13.64 12.44 7.93
N ILE A 181 12.89 13.49 7.54
CA ILE A 181 13.13 14.27 6.33
C ILE A 181 14.39 15.14 6.44
N LYS A 182 14.74 15.63 7.63
CA LYS A 182 15.94 16.48 7.86
C LYS A 182 17.25 15.90 7.30
N ASN A 183 17.34 14.58 7.14
CA ASN A 183 18.51 13.91 6.57
C ASN A 183 18.21 13.13 5.28
N ASN A 184 17.07 13.37 4.62
CA ASN A 184 16.59 12.59 3.47
C ASN A 184 16.62 11.08 3.73
N LYS A 185 16.30 10.65 4.95
CA LYS A 185 16.32 9.24 5.29
C LYS A 185 14.94 8.65 5.02
N THR A 186 14.91 7.59 4.22
CA THR A 186 13.77 6.69 4.15
C THR A 186 13.63 5.98 5.49
N LEU A 187 12.44 6.02 6.08
CA LEU A 187 12.10 5.18 7.22
C LEU A 187 11.58 3.84 6.71
N GLU A 188 12.23 2.77 7.16
CA GLU A 188 11.87 1.40 6.81
C GLU A 188 11.20 0.72 8.01
N LEU A 189 9.95 0.28 7.82
CA LEU A 189 9.14 -0.41 8.81
C LEU A 189 8.97 -1.87 8.35
N ASN A 190 9.56 -2.79 9.09
CA ASN A 190 9.59 -4.23 8.75
C ASN A 190 8.86 -5.08 9.78
N HIS A 191 8.82 -4.62 11.03
CA HIS A 191 8.21 -5.35 12.12
C HIS A 191 7.22 -4.48 12.87
N ALA A 192 6.20 -5.14 13.41
CA ALA A 192 5.24 -4.49 14.25
C ALA A 192 4.80 -5.37 15.41
N THR A 193 4.48 -4.72 16.52
CA THR A 193 3.73 -5.29 17.62
C THR A 193 2.25 -5.04 17.39
N ILE A 194 1.48 -6.11 17.16
CA ILE A 194 0.03 -6.05 16.99
C ILE A 194 -0.65 -6.30 18.33
N TYR A 195 -1.58 -5.42 18.71
CA TYR A 195 -2.39 -5.53 19.92
C TYR A 195 -3.79 -6.01 19.57
N ALA A 196 -4.27 -7.05 20.25
CA ALA A 196 -5.57 -7.64 19.95
C ALA A 196 -6.27 -8.21 21.20
N TYR A 197 -7.59 -8.14 21.20
CA TYR A 197 -8.43 -8.84 22.19
C TYR A 197 -8.78 -10.24 21.71
N ALA A 198 -8.53 -11.24 22.56
CA ALA A 198 -8.96 -12.61 22.36
C ALA A 198 -10.26 -12.92 23.12
N ASN A 199 -10.84 -14.12 22.89
CA ASN A 199 -11.94 -14.65 23.72
C ASN A 199 -11.61 -14.41 25.20
N ASN A 200 -12.49 -13.68 25.91
CA ASN A 200 -12.39 -13.21 27.30
C ASN A 200 -11.90 -11.77 27.51
N ASN A 201 -11.81 -10.93 26.48
CA ASN A 201 -11.35 -9.53 26.56
C ASN A 201 -9.92 -9.38 27.11
N ASN A 202 -9.11 -10.44 27.01
CA ASN A 202 -7.70 -10.38 27.37
C ASN A 202 -6.94 -9.71 26.22
N LEU A 203 -6.24 -8.62 26.54
CA LEU A 203 -5.32 -7.99 25.62
C LEU A 203 -4.10 -8.90 25.44
N THR A 204 -3.82 -9.23 24.20
CA THR A 204 -2.64 -9.99 23.77
C THR A 204 -1.85 -9.13 22.79
N PHE A 205 -0.55 -9.41 22.69
CA PHE A 205 0.30 -8.77 21.70
C PHE A 205 1.12 -9.82 20.96
N LYS A 206 1.46 -9.53 19.71
CA LYS A 206 2.28 -10.39 18.88
C LYS A 206 3.24 -9.55 18.04
N HIS A 207 4.52 -9.91 18.06
CA HIS A 207 5.50 -9.38 17.13
C HIS A 207 5.36 -10.09 15.80
N VAL A 208 5.23 -9.33 14.72
CA VAL A 208 5.02 -9.86 13.38
C VAL A 208 5.91 -9.13 12.39
N ASN A 209 6.38 -9.86 11.38
CA ASN A 209 6.97 -9.26 10.19
C ASN A 209 5.82 -8.79 9.28
N ILE A 210 5.81 -7.50 8.94
CA ILE A 210 4.78 -6.86 8.11
C ILE A 210 5.25 -6.63 6.66
N GLY A 211 6.41 -7.19 6.28
CA GLY A 211 7.06 -7.00 5.00
C GLY A 211 8.07 -5.87 5.06
N ARG A 212 7.96 -4.93 4.12
CA ARG A 212 8.90 -3.83 3.94
C ARG A 212 8.13 -2.57 3.51
N ILE A 213 7.85 -1.68 4.46
CA ILE A 213 7.12 -0.43 4.23
C ILE A 213 8.10 0.73 4.34
N LEU A 214 8.25 1.48 3.26
CA LEU A 214 9.22 2.55 3.10
C LEU A 214 8.50 3.88 3.05
N LEU A 215 8.67 4.69 4.10
CA LEU A 215 8.19 6.07 4.12
C LEU A 215 9.32 6.97 3.62
N THR A 216 9.17 7.49 2.41
CA THR A 216 10.22 8.24 1.70
C THR A 216 9.77 9.67 1.45
N PRO A 217 10.58 10.71 1.78
CA PRO A 217 10.26 12.06 1.35
C PRO A 217 10.20 12.16 -0.17
N ILE A 218 9.11 12.71 -0.70
CA ILE A 218 9.05 13.11 -2.11
C ILE A 218 9.74 14.47 -2.23
N LYS A 219 10.85 14.53 -2.96
CA LYS A 219 11.48 15.81 -3.32
C LYS A 219 10.84 16.36 -4.57
N LYS A 220 10.49 17.65 -4.55
CA LYS A 220 10.11 18.37 -5.76
C LYS A 220 11.37 18.89 -6.45
N GLU A 221 11.98 18.07 -7.31
CA GLU A 221 13.14 18.49 -8.10
C GLU A 221 12.75 19.26 -9.36
N GLU A 222 13.69 20.06 -9.88
CA GLU A 222 13.49 20.80 -11.12
C GLU A 222 13.29 19.83 -12.29
N ALA A 223 12.08 19.84 -12.86
CA ALA A 223 11.70 18.89 -13.89
C ALA A 223 12.40 19.20 -15.22
N VAL A 224 13.42 18.42 -15.57
CA VAL A 224 14.08 18.44 -16.89
C VAL A 224 13.27 17.79 -18.00
N LEU A 225 12.22 17.06 -17.61
CA LEU A 225 11.19 16.52 -18.48
C LEU A 225 9.83 17.16 -18.15
N ASP A 226 9.08 17.60 -19.16
CA ASP A 226 7.68 18.01 -19.00
C ASP A 226 6.75 16.84 -19.31
N ARG A 227 5.91 16.44 -18.36
CA ARG A 227 4.85 15.45 -18.62
C ARG A 227 3.77 16.10 -19.48
N ILE A 228 3.52 15.53 -20.65
CA ILE A 228 2.51 16.03 -21.60
C ILE A 228 1.29 15.09 -21.74
N ALA A 229 1.43 13.83 -21.33
CA ALA A 229 0.33 12.88 -21.30
C ALA A 229 0.57 11.79 -20.25
N GLY A 230 -0.52 11.23 -19.74
CA GLY A 230 -0.53 10.06 -18.87
C GLY A 230 -1.81 9.27 -19.09
N THR A 231 -1.69 7.95 -19.23
CA THR A 231 -2.84 7.05 -19.35
C THR A 231 -2.62 5.82 -18.49
N GLY A 232 -3.65 5.40 -17.75
CA GLY A 232 -3.67 4.14 -17.00
C GLY A 232 -4.73 3.21 -17.57
N ILE A 233 -4.37 1.95 -17.83
CA ILE A 233 -5.29 0.90 -18.27
C ILE A 233 -5.13 -0.28 -17.30
N GLY A 234 -6.21 -0.65 -16.63
CA GLY A 234 -6.28 -1.83 -15.76
C GLY A 234 -6.91 -3.02 -16.46
N ASP A 235 -6.35 -4.20 -16.25
CA ASP A 235 -6.93 -5.50 -16.59
C ASP A 235 -6.74 -6.50 -15.42
N ASN A 236 -7.09 -7.78 -15.64
CA ASN A 236 -6.93 -8.82 -14.64
C ASN A 236 -5.46 -9.19 -14.36
N GLU A 237 -4.53 -8.70 -15.19
CA GLU A 237 -3.09 -8.91 -15.08
C GLU A 237 -2.37 -7.69 -14.47
N GLY A 238 -3.12 -6.64 -14.10
CA GLY A 238 -2.66 -5.49 -13.34
C GLY A 238 -2.94 -4.15 -14.00
N ILE A 239 -2.21 -3.10 -13.58
CA ILE A 239 -2.35 -1.74 -14.10
C ILE A 239 -1.13 -1.41 -14.94
N GLU A 240 -1.36 -1.06 -16.21
CA GLU A 240 -0.36 -0.46 -17.08
C GLU A 240 -0.54 1.06 -17.12
N ASN A 241 0.50 1.80 -16.77
CA ASN A 241 0.60 3.23 -16.94
C ASN A 241 1.54 3.56 -18.09
N THR A 242 1.14 4.47 -18.95
CA THR A 242 1.99 5.08 -19.97
C THR A 242 2.08 6.58 -19.72
N ASP A 243 3.28 7.04 -19.44
CA ASP A 243 3.61 8.46 -19.33
C ASP A 243 4.38 8.91 -20.56
N THR A 244 4.03 10.11 -21.06
CA THR A 244 4.76 10.75 -22.14
C THR A 244 5.31 12.09 -21.68
N TYR A 245 6.58 12.29 -21.95
CA TYR A 245 7.33 13.49 -21.58
C TYR A 245 7.95 14.17 -22.80
N ILE A 246 8.30 15.45 -22.66
CA ILE A 246 9.17 16.19 -23.56
C ILE A 246 10.43 16.62 -22.80
N ALA A 247 11.61 16.38 -23.38
CA ALA A 247 12.87 16.84 -22.81
C ALA A 247 13.04 18.36 -22.95
N LYS A 248 13.36 19.06 -21.85
CA LYS A 248 13.62 20.51 -21.87
C LYS A 248 15.04 20.89 -22.28
N LYS A 249 15.95 19.93 -22.15
CA LYS A 249 17.38 20.03 -22.45
C LYS A 249 17.89 18.67 -22.92
N ASP A 250 19.12 18.65 -23.41
CA ASP A 250 19.78 17.40 -23.79
C ASP A 250 20.15 16.63 -22.52
N VAL A 251 19.71 15.38 -22.43
CA VAL A 251 19.87 14.51 -21.25
C VAL A 251 20.08 13.07 -21.67
N HIS A 252 20.70 12.29 -20.78
CA HIS A 252 20.77 10.84 -20.90
C HIS A 252 20.26 10.14 -19.65
N LEU A 253 19.73 8.93 -19.83
CA LEU A 253 19.28 8.09 -18.74
C LEU A 253 20.47 7.50 -18.00
N VAL A 254 20.56 7.76 -16.70
CA VAL A 254 21.53 7.12 -15.81
C VAL A 254 20.93 5.81 -15.29
N SER A 255 19.73 5.86 -14.70
CA SER A 255 19.10 4.68 -14.11
C SER A 255 17.60 4.84 -13.88
N VAL A 256 16.91 3.70 -13.72
CA VAL A 256 15.59 3.63 -13.08
C VAL A 256 15.72 2.73 -11.87
N GLN A 257 15.36 3.23 -10.70
CA GLN A 257 15.53 2.52 -9.44
C GLN A 257 14.32 2.71 -8.54
N SER A 258 14.05 1.70 -7.72
CA SER A 258 13.29 1.85 -6.49
C SER A 258 13.81 0.83 -5.47
N PRO A 259 13.77 1.15 -4.16
CA PRO A 259 14.29 0.27 -3.12
C PRO A 259 13.69 -1.16 -3.07
N LEU A 260 12.48 -1.36 -3.60
CA LEU A 260 11.78 -2.65 -3.63
C LEU A 260 11.86 -3.39 -5.00
N MET A 261 12.60 -2.85 -5.97
CA MET A 261 12.65 -3.43 -7.32
C MET A 261 13.25 -4.83 -7.38
N GLU A 262 14.24 -5.14 -6.53
CA GLU A 262 14.93 -6.44 -6.55
C GLU A 262 13.98 -7.55 -6.10
N GLU A 263 13.25 -7.32 -5.02
CA GLU A 263 12.23 -8.23 -4.49
C GLU A 263 11.07 -8.43 -5.48
N LEU A 264 10.72 -7.38 -6.23
CA LEU A 264 9.55 -7.35 -7.10
C LEU A 264 9.88 -7.50 -8.59
N GLN A 265 11.10 -7.91 -8.94
CA GLN A 265 11.58 -7.92 -10.34
C GLN A 265 10.74 -8.76 -11.33
N ASN A 266 10.01 -9.77 -10.83
CA ASN A 266 9.11 -10.61 -11.64
C ASN A 266 7.67 -10.08 -11.68
N SER A 267 7.37 -9.11 -10.81
CA SER A 267 6.06 -8.49 -10.65
C SER A 267 5.99 -7.13 -11.33
N ILE A 268 7.11 -6.57 -11.80
CA ILE A 268 7.15 -5.27 -12.46
C ILE A 268 7.67 -5.36 -13.89
N GLN A 269 7.17 -4.49 -14.75
CA GLN A 269 7.72 -4.26 -16.08
C GLN A 269 7.79 -2.75 -16.30
N ILE A 270 8.96 -2.27 -16.70
CA ILE A 270 9.14 -0.86 -17.08
C ILE A 270 9.89 -0.83 -18.42
N GLU A 271 9.34 -0.09 -19.37
CA GLU A 271 9.92 0.12 -20.69
C GLU A 271 10.06 1.62 -20.95
N ILE A 272 11.22 2.02 -21.48
CA ILE A 272 11.50 3.38 -21.92
C ILE A 272 11.65 3.33 -23.44
N GLY A 273 10.66 3.89 -24.14
CA GLY A 273 10.48 3.69 -25.57
C GLY A 273 10.17 2.23 -25.90
N LYS A 274 11.19 1.47 -26.30
CA LYS A 274 11.12 0.02 -26.59
C LYS A 274 12.15 -0.79 -25.81
N THR A 275 12.83 -0.16 -24.86
CA THR A 275 13.95 -0.76 -24.12
C THR A 275 13.52 -1.03 -22.69
N SER A 276 13.79 -2.23 -22.19
CA SER A 276 13.60 -2.57 -20.77
C SER A 276 14.41 -1.62 -19.88
N TYR A 277 13.88 -1.23 -18.73
CA TYR A 277 14.59 -0.36 -17.78
C TYR A 277 15.96 -0.91 -17.35
N LYS A 278 16.13 -2.24 -17.36
CA LYS A 278 17.39 -2.93 -17.03
C LYS A 278 18.51 -2.63 -18.04
N ASP A 279 18.15 -2.33 -19.28
CA ASP A 279 19.06 -2.13 -20.40
C ASP A 279 19.00 -0.69 -20.95
N ALA A 280 18.23 0.19 -20.31
CA ALA A 280 17.93 1.53 -20.81
C ALA A 280 19.02 2.56 -20.45
N ALA A 281 19.95 2.23 -19.54
CA ALA A 281 21.03 3.13 -19.16
C ALA A 281 21.83 3.59 -20.40
N GLY A 282 22.07 4.89 -20.49
CA GLY A 282 22.74 5.52 -21.63
C GLY A 282 21.83 5.93 -22.79
N LEU A 283 20.50 5.69 -22.74
CA LEU A 283 19.58 6.29 -23.71
C LEU A 283 19.68 7.81 -23.65
N GLN A 284 19.81 8.46 -24.81
CA GLN A 284 19.99 9.91 -24.94
C GLN A 284 18.77 10.54 -25.62
N TRP A 285 18.43 11.73 -25.17
CA TRP A 285 17.37 12.55 -25.76
C TRP A 285 17.84 13.99 -25.88
N ASN A 286 17.57 14.58 -27.03
CA ASN A 286 17.79 16.00 -27.25
C ASN A 286 16.57 16.79 -26.75
N LYS A 287 16.78 18.08 -26.51
CA LYS A 287 15.73 19.04 -26.23
C LYS A 287 14.61 18.95 -27.28
N GLY A 288 13.38 18.78 -26.80
CA GLY A 288 12.17 18.66 -27.60
C GLY A 288 11.81 17.21 -27.97
N ASP A 289 12.69 16.24 -27.72
CA ASP A 289 12.39 14.83 -27.98
C ASP A 289 11.28 14.34 -27.05
N LYS A 290 10.45 13.44 -27.60
CA LYS A 290 9.39 12.77 -26.84
C LYS A 290 9.90 11.48 -26.23
N ILE A 291 9.65 11.31 -24.94
CA ILE A 291 10.04 10.15 -24.16
C ILE A 291 8.75 9.46 -23.70
N SER A 292 8.62 8.17 -23.97
CA SER A 292 7.50 7.37 -23.47
C SER A 292 8.02 6.37 -22.45
N ILE A 293 7.44 6.38 -21.25
CA ILE A 293 7.75 5.43 -20.20
C ILE A 293 6.47 4.64 -19.94
N LYS A 294 6.54 3.33 -20.18
CA LYS A 294 5.49 2.38 -19.85
C LYS A 294 5.88 1.65 -18.58
N SER A 295 4.96 1.52 -17.66
CA SER A 295 5.14 0.78 -16.42
C SER A 295 3.93 -0.12 -16.21
N ARG A 296 4.15 -1.34 -15.74
CA ARG A 296 3.09 -2.30 -15.47
C ARG A 296 3.39 -3.05 -14.18
N ALA A 297 2.47 -2.99 -13.25
CA ALA A 297 2.42 -3.86 -12.08
C ALA A 297 1.71 -5.16 -12.48
N LYS A 298 2.27 -6.32 -12.13
CA LYS A 298 1.74 -7.66 -12.38
C LYS A 298 1.50 -8.41 -11.06
N PRO A 299 0.61 -9.39 -11.04
CA PRO A 299 0.53 -10.34 -9.95
C PRO A 299 1.91 -10.89 -9.60
N PRO A 300 2.26 -10.98 -8.30
CA PRO A 300 3.44 -11.72 -7.90
C PRO A 300 3.28 -13.16 -8.38
N GLY A 301 4.32 -13.68 -9.05
CA GLY A 301 4.27 -14.99 -9.67
C GLY A 301 4.05 -16.14 -8.66
N ALA A 302 3.83 -17.36 -9.16
CA ALA A 302 3.43 -18.54 -8.39
C ALA A 302 4.32 -18.95 -7.18
N LYS A 303 5.50 -18.34 -7.00
CA LYS A 303 6.39 -18.56 -5.83
C LYS A 303 6.15 -17.58 -4.67
N ALA A 304 5.23 -16.65 -4.86
CA ALA A 304 4.89 -15.59 -3.95
C ALA A 304 3.37 -15.45 -4.05
N PRO A 305 2.59 -16.34 -3.41
CA PRO A 305 1.15 -16.35 -3.57
C PRO A 305 0.62 -14.97 -3.20
N GLY A 306 -0.23 -14.39 -4.04
CA GLY A 306 -0.61 -12.96 -4.09
C GLY A 306 -1.34 -12.37 -2.88
N TYR A 307 -0.98 -12.77 -1.67
CA TYR A 307 -1.51 -12.29 -0.40
C TYR A 307 -0.87 -10.98 0.05
N PHE A 308 0.29 -10.61 -0.49
CA PHE A 308 0.86 -9.27 -0.29
C PHE A 308 0.44 -8.34 -1.43
N GLY A 309 0.01 -7.14 -1.06
CA GLY A 309 -0.04 -6.00 -1.97
C GLY A 309 1.35 -5.38 -2.07
N TYR A 310 1.63 -4.73 -3.19
CA TYR A 310 2.83 -3.93 -3.30
C TYR A 310 2.56 -2.59 -3.98
N GLN A 311 3.41 -1.62 -3.65
CA GLN A 311 3.46 -0.32 -4.30
C GLN A 311 4.92 0.09 -4.45
N LEU A 312 5.31 0.50 -5.65
CA LEU A 312 6.61 1.11 -5.93
C LEU A 312 6.40 2.54 -6.42
N LEU A 313 7.36 3.40 -6.09
CA LEU A 313 7.50 4.77 -6.55
C LEU A 313 8.84 4.89 -7.29
N PRO A 314 8.95 4.36 -8.53
CA PRO A 314 10.22 4.34 -9.24
C PRO A 314 10.72 5.73 -9.55
N VAL A 315 12.02 5.91 -9.37
CA VAL A 315 12.73 7.15 -9.67
C VAL A 315 13.61 6.93 -10.89
N VAL A 316 13.46 7.82 -11.86
CA VAL A 316 14.30 7.94 -13.05
C VAL A 316 15.36 8.98 -12.76
N THR A 317 16.63 8.62 -12.92
CA THR A 317 17.78 9.53 -12.81
C THR A 317 18.28 9.86 -14.20
N LEU A 318 18.35 11.15 -14.51
CA LEU A 318 18.83 11.71 -15.76
C LEU A 318 20.07 12.56 -15.48
N GLU A 319 20.96 12.69 -16.47
CA GLU A 319 22.13 13.54 -16.39
C GLU A 319 22.28 14.36 -17.67
N ASP A 320 22.59 15.64 -17.54
CA ASP A 320 22.85 16.55 -18.67
C ASP A 320 24.33 16.56 -19.08
N GLU A 321 24.67 17.30 -20.13
CA GLU A 321 26.05 17.39 -20.64
C GLU A 321 27.05 18.01 -19.65
N ASP A 322 26.55 18.81 -18.69
CA ASP A 322 27.34 19.45 -17.65
C ASP A 322 27.59 18.52 -16.44
N GLY A 323 26.99 17.32 -16.45
CA GLY A 323 27.07 16.34 -15.36
C GLY A 323 26.10 16.63 -14.21
N ASN A 324 25.11 17.50 -14.40
CA ASN A 324 24.07 17.71 -13.39
C ASN A 324 23.07 16.57 -13.44
N GLN A 325 22.75 16.01 -12.27
CA GLN A 325 21.78 14.93 -12.13
C GLN A 325 20.40 15.45 -11.74
N TYR A 326 19.38 14.80 -12.28
CA TYR A 326 17.98 15.11 -12.06
C TYR A 326 17.23 13.83 -11.75
N GLN A 327 16.44 13.84 -10.68
CA GLN A 327 15.60 12.73 -10.30
C GLN A 327 14.14 13.09 -10.55
N MET A 328 13.40 12.15 -11.13
CA MET A 328 11.96 12.30 -11.30
C MET A 328 11.25 11.00 -10.99
N GLN A 329 10.16 11.11 -10.27
CA GLN A 329 9.28 9.98 -10.01
C GLN A 329 8.36 9.76 -11.23
N ILE A 330 8.28 8.52 -11.71
CA ILE A 330 7.28 8.15 -12.72
C ILE A 330 5.98 7.70 -12.05
N SER A 331 4.93 7.43 -12.83
CA SER A 331 3.65 6.96 -12.27
C SER A 331 3.86 5.78 -11.30
N PRO A 332 3.27 5.83 -10.09
CA PRO A 332 3.32 4.74 -9.14
C PRO A 332 2.89 3.41 -9.77
N MET A 333 3.56 2.34 -9.37
CA MET A 333 3.18 0.98 -9.74
C MET A 333 2.61 0.29 -8.52
N SER A 334 1.31 0.00 -8.54
CA SER A 334 0.66 -0.70 -7.45
C SER A 334 0.01 -1.98 -7.95
N TYR A 335 0.17 -3.04 -7.18
CA TYR A 335 -0.67 -4.21 -7.28
C TYR A 335 -1.35 -4.45 -5.94
N SER A 336 -2.67 -4.31 -5.95
CA SER A 336 -3.51 -4.90 -4.93
C SER A 336 -4.34 -5.97 -5.63
N ASN A 337 -4.40 -7.16 -5.03
CA ASN A 337 -5.52 -8.04 -5.30
C ASN A 337 -6.76 -7.34 -4.72
N GLY A 338 -7.45 -6.56 -5.57
CA GLY A 338 -8.76 -6.01 -5.29
C GLY A 338 -9.80 -7.10 -5.04
N ASP A 339 -11.09 -6.80 -5.20
CA ASP A 339 -12.22 -7.72 -4.93
C ASP A 339 -12.20 -9.07 -5.71
N PHE A 340 -11.17 -9.34 -6.52
CA PHE A 340 -10.85 -10.64 -7.09
C PHE A 340 -10.39 -11.59 -5.98
N GLY A 341 -11.39 -12.17 -5.32
CA GLY A 341 -11.18 -13.01 -4.15
C GLY A 341 -10.25 -14.17 -4.42
N TYR A 342 -9.36 -14.41 -3.47
CA TYR A 342 -8.54 -15.61 -3.42
C TYR A 342 -9.40 -16.88 -3.53
N THR A 343 -8.89 -17.90 -4.20
CA THR A 343 -9.46 -19.23 -4.04
C THR A 343 -9.04 -19.81 -2.69
N THR A 344 -9.87 -20.67 -2.12
CA THR A 344 -9.48 -21.45 -0.94
C THR A 344 -8.22 -22.29 -1.20
N ALA A 345 -7.95 -22.66 -2.46
CA ALA A 345 -6.76 -23.41 -2.84
C ALA A 345 -5.49 -22.57 -2.72
N GLU A 346 -5.50 -21.34 -3.25
CA GLU A 346 -4.38 -20.40 -3.14
C GLU A 346 -4.08 -20.08 -1.67
N LEU A 347 -5.12 -19.93 -0.83
CA LEU A 347 -4.92 -19.54 0.57
C LEU A 347 -4.28 -20.69 1.35
N ARG A 348 -4.71 -21.92 1.08
CA ARG A 348 -4.07 -23.10 1.65
C ARG A 348 -2.64 -23.28 1.16
N GLN A 349 -2.36 -23.00 -0.12
CA GLN A 349 -1.00 -23.06 -0.63
C GLN A 349 -0.09 -22.07 0.10
N TYR A 350 -0.54 -20.82 0.25
CA TYR A 350 0.18 -19.80 1.01
C TYR A 350 0.47 -20.22 2.46
N LEU A 351 -0.55 -20.70 3.17
CA LEU A 351 -0.40 -21.14 4.57
C LEU A 351 0.54 -22.37 4.68
N ARG A 352 0.55 -23.28 3.69
CA ARG A 352 1.50 -24.40 3.65
C ARG A 352 2.93 -23.96 3.39
N GLU A 353 3.14 -23.03 2.47
CA GLU A 353 4.47 -22.48 2.17
C GLU A 353 5.06 -21.74 3.37
N ARG A 354 4.20 -21.16 4.22
CA ARG A 354 4.54 -20.56 5.52
C ARG A 354 4.76 -21.58 6.65
N GLY A 355 4.41 -22.86 6.44
CA GLY A 355 4.56 -23.92 7.45
C GLY A 355 3.59 -23.81 8.63
N VAL A 356 2.45 -23.14 8.46
CA VAL A 356 1.44 -22.91 9.52
C VAL A 356 0.24 -23.87 9.44
N ILE A 357 0.13 -24.68 8.37
CA ILE A 357 -0.82 -25.79 8.23
C ILE A 357 -0.22 -26.98 7.48
#